data_AF-A0A3D8J6P7-F1
#
_entry.id   AF-A0A3D8J6P7-F1
#
_cell.length_a   1.000
_cell.length_b   1.000
_cell.length_c   1.000
_cell.angle_alpha   90.00
_cell.angle_beta   90.00
_cell.angle_gamma   90.00
#
_symmetry.space_group_name_H-M   'P 1'
#
loop_
_entity.id
_entity.type
_entity.pdbx_description
1 polymer ?
#
loop_
_entity_poly.entity_id
_entity_poly.type
_entity_poly.pdbx_seq_one_letter_code
_entity_poly.pdbx_strand_id
1 'polypeptide(L)' 'MKEQEYQELALEILDMLAVAFHFAGAKDSSIEKLLDIYIKEVEKDNHYEEEYNQQAIIALINNIKQKYPQLFI' A
#
# COMPACT_ATOMS: atom_id res chain seq x y z
N MET A 1 -20.75 0.86 -17.19
CA MET A 1 -21.34 0.79 -15.84
C MET A 1 -20.44 0.02 -14.90
N LYS A 2 -20.37 -1.33 -14.93
CA LYS A 2 -19.53 -2.08 -13.97
C LYS A 2 -18.03 -1.73 -13.99
N GLU A 3 -17.45 -1.49 -15.15
CA GLU A 3 -16.01 -1.19 -15.27
C GLU A 3 -15.62 0.15 -14.61
N GLN A 4 -16.47 1.17 -14.74
CA GLN A 4 -16.23 2.48 -14.12
C GLN A 4 -16.33 2.40 -12.60
N GLU A 5 -17.31 1.66 -12.08
CA GLU A 5 -17.47 1.41 -10.64
C GLU A 5 -16.24 0.70 -10.05
N TYR A 6 -15.65 -0.27 -10.77
CA TYR A 6 -14.41 -0.92 -10.33
C TYR A 6 -13.20 0.01 -10.35
N GLN A 7 -13.10 0.90 -11.35
CA GLN A 7 -12.03 1.88 -11.42
C GLN A 7 -12.13 2.91 -10.29
N GLU A 8 -13.33 3.40 -10.00
CA GLU A 8 -13.60 4.32 -8.88
C GLU A 8 -13.24 3.67 -7.54
N LEU A 9 -13.68 2.41 -7.32
CA LEU A 9 -13.32 1.67 -6.11
C LEU A 9 -11.81 1.45 -5.97
N ALA A 10 -11.10 1.17 -7.07
CA ALA A 10 -9.66 1.01 -7.05
C ALA A 10 -8.94 2.31 -6.63
N LEU A 11 -9.42 3.46 -7.11
CA LEU A 11 -8.89 4.77 -6.72
C LEU A 11 -9.15 5.04 -5.23
N GLU A 12 -10.35 4.77 -4.73
CA GLU A 12 -10.67 4.92 -3.30
C GLU A 12 -9.78 4.05 -2.41
N ILE A 13 -9.47 2.82 -2.83
CA ILE A 13 -8.55 1.93 -2.12
C ILE A 13 -7.13 2.50 -2.08
N LEU A 14 -6.64 3.04 -3.20
CA LEU A 14 -5.32 3.68 -3.26
C LEU A 14 -5.25 4.90 -2.34
N ASP A 15 -6.31 5.71 -2.30
CA ASP A 15 -6.41 6.87 -1.40
C ASP A 15 -6.39 6.44 0.07
N MET A 16 -7.14 5.38 0.43
CA MET A 16 -7.09 4.82 1.79
C MET A 16 -5.70 4.27 2.15
N LEU A 17 -4.99 3.68 1.20
CA LEU A 17 -3.62 3.21 1.41
C LEU A 17 -2.63 4.37 1.58
N ALA A 18 -2.80 5.47 0.83
CA ALA A 18 -2.04 6.70 1.03
C ALA A 18 -2.23 7.26 2.45
N VAL A 19 -3.48 7.29 2.93
CA VAL A 19 -3.81 7.67 4.31
C VAL A 19 -3.14 6.74 5.33
N ALA A 20 -3.16 5.42 5.09
CA ALA A 20 -2.47 4.46 5.96
C ALA A 20 -0.95 4.71 6.03
N PHE A 21 -0.32 5.01 4.89
CA PHE A 21 1.11 5.38 4.85
C PHE A 21 1.40 6.68 5.60
N HIS A 22 0.57 7.70 5.43
CA HIS A 22 0.68 8.95 6.19
C HIS A 22 0.66 8.68 7.70
N PHE A 23 -0.32 7.89 8.19
CA PHE A 23 -0.38 7.51 9.60
C PHE A 23 0.72 6.54 10.05
N ALA A 24 1.34 5.79 9.14
CA ALA A 24 2.54 5.00 9.41
C ALA A 24 3.81 5.87 9.52
N GLY A 25 3.70 7.19 9.31
CA GLY A 25 4.79 8.15 9.39
C GLY A 25 5.52 8.37 8.07
N ALA A 26 4.88 8.10 6.92
CA ALA A 26 5.48 8.44 5.64
C ALA A 26 5.68 9.95 5.49
N LYS A 27 6.75 10.35 4.80
CA LYS A 27 6.88 11.74 4.33
C LYS A 27 5.85 11.96 3.23
N ASP A 28 5.12 13.07 3.28
CA ASP A 28 4.09 13.39 2.27
C ASP A 28 4.65 13.34 0.84
N SER A 29 5.88 13.83 0.64
CA SER A 29 6.59 13.78 -0.65
C SER A 29 7.00 12.38 -1.13
N SER A 30 6.83 11.36 -0.29
CA SER A 30 7.18 9.97 -0.58
C SER A 30 5.95 9.07 -0.75
N ILE A 31 4.73 9.56 -0.55
CA ILE A 31 3.52 8.74 -0.56
C ILE A 31 3.31 8.06 -1.92
N GLU A 32 3.36 8.79 -3.03
CA GLU A 32 3.20 8.21 -4.38
C GLU A 32 4.23 7.08 -4.62
N LYS A 33 5.49 7.33 -4.24
CA LYS A 33 6.57 6.34 -4.34
C LYS A 33 6.31 5.12 -3.46
N LEU A 34 5.73 5.30 -2.28
CA LEU A 34 5.39 4.21 -1.37
C LEU A 34 4.24 3.35 -1.91
N LEU A 35 3.26 3.95 -2.59
CA LEU A 35 2.20 3.22 -3.31
C LEU A 35 2.81 2.35 -4.42
N ASP A 36 3.72 2.90 -5.23
CA ASP A 36 4.42 2.12 -6.26
C ASP A 36 5.24 0.97 -5.67
N ILE A 37 5.91 1.20 -4.55
CA ILE A 37 6.68 0.16 -3.83
C ILE A 37 5.71 -0.91 -3.32
N TYR A 38 4.58 -0.51 -2.74
CA TYR A 38 3.58 -1.41 -2.22
C TYR A 38 3.08 -2.38 -3.29
N ILE A 39 2.66 -1.86 -4.44
CA ILE A 39 2.18 -2.67 -5.58
C ILE A 39 3.26 -3.69 -5.98
N LYS A 40 4.52 -3.25 -6.10
CA LYS A 40 5.63 -4.14 -6.45
C LYS A 40 5.94 -5.18 -5.39
N GLU A 41 5.82 -4.86 -4.11
CA GLU A 41 6.04 -5.85 -3.06
C GLU A 41 4.89 -6.86 -3.01
N VAL A 42 3.64 -6.43 -3.29
CA VAL A 42 2.52 -7.36 -3.46
C VAL A 42 2.74 -8.32 -4.63
N GLU A 43 3.21 -7.83 -5.77
CA GLU A 43 3.49 -8.66 -6.95
C GLU A 43 4.66 -9.65 -6.75
N LYS A 44 5.63 -9.30 -5.90
CA LYS A 44 6.78 -10.17 -5.58
C LYS A 44 6.39 -11.28 -4.62
N ASP A 45 5.54 -10.99 -3.64
CA ASP A 45 5.00 -11.99 -2.74
C ASP A 45 3.91 -12.80 -3.48
N ASN A 46 4.36 -13.80 -4.25
CA ASN A 46 3.48 -14.87 -4.77
C ASN A 46 2.85 -15.72 -3.64
N HIS A 47 3.00 -15.31 -2.38
CA HIS A 47 2.57 -16.01 -1.17
C HIS A 47 1.20 -15.55 -0.65
N TYR A 48 0.48 -14.66 -1.34
CA TYR A 48 -0.94 -14.42 -1.06
C TYR A 48 -1.84 -15.60 -1.49
N GLU A 49 -1.41 -16.83 -1.22
CA GLU A 49 -2.31 -17.98 -1.10
C GLU A 49 -3.12 -17.90 0.21
N GLU A 50 -2.62 -17.16 1.21
CA GLU A 50 -3.40 -16.76 2.40
C GLU A 50 -4.24 -15.50 2.13
N GLU A 51 -5.39 -15.38 2.82
CA GLU A 51 -6.33 -14.26 2.64
C GLU A 51 -5.64 -12.90 2.79
N TYR A 52 -5.63 -12.13 1.69
CA TYR A 52 -5.19 -10.74 1.69
C TYR A 52 -6.15 -9.87 2.51
N ASN A 53 -5.84 -9.73 3.79
CA ASN A 53 -6.66 -9.04 4.78
C ASN A 53 -5.90 -7.86 5.42
N GLN A 54 -6.55 -7.19 6.37
CA GLN A 54 -5.95 -6.04 7.07
C GLN A 54 -4.59 -6.35 7.71
N GLN A 55 -4.41 -7.54 8.30
CA GLN A 55 -3.16 -7.91 8.95
C GLN A 55 -2.02 -8.05 7.95
N ALA A 56 -2.31 -8.61 6.77
CA ALA A 56 -1.35 -8.72 5.68
C ALA A 56 -0.90 -7.33 5.19
N ILE A 57 -1.84 -6.40 5.03
CA ILE A 57 -1.56 -5.00 4.65
C ILE A 57 -0.65 -4.32 5.70
N ILE A 58 -0.98 -4.47 6.99
CA ILE A 58 -0.17 -3.92 8.09
C ILE A 58 1.25 -4.49 8.09
N ALA A 59 1.37 -5.82 7.94
CA ALA A 59 2.67 -6.49 7.87
C ALA A 59 3.51 -5.98 6.70
N LEU A 60 2.89 -5.79 5.53
CA LEU A 60 3.56 -5.27 4.35
C LEU A 60 4.02 -3.82 4.54
N ILE A 61 3.18 -2.94 5.09
CA ILE A 61 3.57 -1.55 5.40
C ILE A 61 4.76 -1.53 6.36
N ASN A 62 4.74 -2.37 7.40
CA ASN A 62 5.85 -2.49 8.34
C ASN A 62 7.14 -2.99 7.66
N ASN A 63 7.04 -3.96 6.76
CA ASN A 63 8.18 -4.46 5.98
C ASN A 63 8.76 -3.35 5.08
N ILE A 64 7.89 -2.62 4.38
CA ILE A 64 8.29 -1.46 3.57
C ILE A 64 9.00 -0.41 4.43
N LYS A 65 8.47 -0.11 5.63
CA LYS A 65 9.09 0.82 6.57
C LYS A 65 10.48 0.37 7.02
N GLN A 66 10.68 -0.93 7.25
CA GLN A 66 11.99 -1.49 7.59
C GLN A 66 12.97 -1.46 6.41
N LYS A 67 12.51 -1.73 5.19
CA LYS A 67 13.32 -1.73 3.96
C LYS A 67 13.70 -0.32 3.49
N TYR A 68 12.81 0.64 3.69
CA TYR A 68 12.95 2.02 3.19
C TYR A 68 12.76 3.07 4.28
N PRO A 69 13.49 3.00 5.42
CA PRO A 69 13.28 3.91 6.55
C PRO A 69 13.45 5.39 6.17
N GLN A 70 14.26 5.70 5.15
CA GLN A 70 14.46 7.06 4.64
C GLN A 70 13.20 7.72 4.05
N LEU A 71 12.17 6.94 3.72
CA LEU A 71 10.88 7.44 3.22
C LEU A 71 9.90 7.79 4.35
N PHE A 72 10.25 7.46 5.59
CA PHE A 72 9.46 7.69 6.79
C PHE A 72 10.14 8.72 7.71
N ILE A 73 9.36 9.28 8.64
CA ILE A 73 9.77 10.22 9.69
C ILE A 73 10.02 9.46 10.99
#